data_AF-A0A8T1I5D8-F1
#
_entry.id   AF-A0A8T1I5D8-F1
#
_cell.length_a   1.000
_cell.length_b   1.000
_cell.length_c   1.000
_cell.angle_alpha   90.00
_cell.angle_beta   90.00
_cell.angle_gamma   90.00
#
_symmetry.space_group_name_H-M   'P 1'
#
loop_
_entity.id
_entity.type
_entity.pdbx_description
1 polymer ?
#
loop_
_entity_poly.entity_id
_entity_poly.type
_entity_poly.pdbx_seq_one_letter_code
_entity_poly.pdbx_strand_id
1 'polypeptide(L)'
;MQTSNKLTAVKDLLRLLTDAGVVAGAFDAEDLFEQDLDVIQSTTRDLFNKIKFIVREASQMPDPTSSPRISQPASSNYASVAEEDSDTSSESRRMRLGPSGASMLEIRAKS
;
A
#
# COMPACT_ATOMS: atom_id res chain seq x y z
N MET A 1 -20.46 -7.75 16.66
CA MET A 1 -20.56 -9.05 17.34
C MET A 1 -20.79 -8.77 18.80
N GLN A 2 -21.90 -9.23 19.39
CA GLN A 2 -22.12 -9.09 20.82
C GLN A 2 -21.65 -10.38 21.48
N THR A 3 -20.57 -10.30 22.25
CA THR A 3 -19.92 -11.46 22.88
C THR A 3 -20.27 -11.48 24.36
N SER A 4 -21.06 -12.43 24.84
CA SER A 4 -21.47 -12.47 26.26
C SER A 4 -20.33 -12.80 27.24
N ASN A 5 -19.13 -13.09 26.73
CA ASN A 5 -17.97 -13.50 27.52
C ASN A 5 -16.80 -12.52 27.35
N LYS A 6 -16.18 -12.13 28.48
CA LYS A 6 -15.06 -11.19 28.56
C LYS A 6 -13.80 -11.67 27.85
N LEU A 7 -13.41 -12.93 28.04
CA LEU A 7 -12.25 -13.51 27.35
C LEU A 7 -12.44 -13.50 25.83
N THR A 8 -13.65 -13.80 25.34
CA THR A 8 -13.95 -13.73 23.91
C THR A 8 -13.85 -12.30 23.40
N ALA A 9 -14.38 -11.32 24.13
CA ALA A 9 -14.28 -9.90 23.77
C ALA A 9 -12.81 -9.41 23.71
N VAL A 10 -11.99 -9.79 24.70
CA VAL A 10 -10.55 -9.47 24.72
C VAL A 10 -9.82 -10.13 23.54
N LYS A 11 -10.11 -11.41 23.24
CA LYS A 11 -9.53 -12.10 22.08
C LYS A 11 -9.88 -11.42 20.76
N ASP A 12 -11.12 -10.97 20.60
CA ASP A 12 -11.54 -10.25 19.41
C ASP A 12 -10.82 -8.89 19.29
N LEU A 13 -10.64 -8.17 20.40
CA LEU A 13 -9.85 -6.92 20.43
C LEU A 13 -8.38 -7.15 20.04
N LEU A 14 -7.72 -8.15 20.64
CA LEU A 14 -6.32 -8.45 20.35
C LEU A 14 -6.13 -8.92 18.90
N ARG A 15 -7.09 -9.69 18.36
CA ARG A 15 -7.08 -10.06 16.95
C ARG A 15 -7.18 -8.83 16.04
N LEU A 16 -8.10 -7.92 16.33
CA LEU A 16 -8.26 -6.66 15.58
C LEU A 16 -6.97 -5.83 15.59
N LEU A 17 -6.31 -5.72 16.75
CA LEU A 17 -5.03 -5.01 16.87
C LEU A 17 -3.94 -5.69 16.02
N THR A 18 -3.87 -7.02 16.06
CA THR A 18 -2.91 -7.79 15.25
C THR A 18 -3.15 -7.60 13.76
N ASP A 19 -4.41 -7.63 13.32
CA ASP A 19 -4.81 -7.38 11.93
C ASP A 19 -4.48 -5.95 11.49
N ALA A 20 -4.47 -4.99 12.43
CA ALA A 20 -4.07 -3.61 12.21
C ALA A 20 -2.54 -3.39 12.29
N GLY A 21 -1.75 -4.44 12.51
CA GLY A 21 -0.29 -4.36 12.67
C GLY A 21 0.18 -3.85 14.04
N VAL A 22 -0.71 -3.80 15.03
CA VAL A 22 -0.39 -3.41 16.41
C VAL A 22 -0.04 -4.66 17.22
N VAL A 23 1.10 -4.62 17.91
CA VAL A 23 1.57 -5.74 18.74
C VAL A 23 0.74 -5.82 20.02
N ALA A 24 0.04 -6.95 20.21
CA ALA A 24 -0.80 -7.22 21.38
C ALA A 24 -0.05 -7.16 22.73
N GLY A 25 1.27 -7.42 22.74
CA GLY A 25 2.10 -7.34 23.95
C GLY A 25 2.32 -5.93 24.51
N ALA A 26 1.79 -4.89 23.86
CA ALA A 26 1.83 -3.52 24.36
C ALA A 26 0.84 -3.25 25.51
N PHE A 27 -0.10 -4.17 25.76
CA PHE A 27 -1.14 -4.00 26.76
C PHE A 27 -0.83 -4.85 28.00
N ASP A 28 -1.00 -4.27 29.18
CA ASP A 28 -1.02 -5.03 30.43
C ASP A 28 -2.28 -5.90 30.48
N ALA A 29 -2.10 -7.18 30.79
CA ALA A 29 -3.21 -8.12 30.77
C ALA A 29 -4.16 -7.91 31.95
N GLU A 30 -3.66 -7.56 33.13
CA GLU A 30 -4.50 -7.33 34.30
C GLU A 30 -5.39 -6.11 34.06
N ASP A 31 -4.79 -4.98 33.65
CA ASP A 31 -5.52 -3.75 33.37
C ASP A 31 -6.60 -3.96 32.28
N LEU A 32 -6.30 -4.77 31.27
CA LEU A 32 -7.24 -5.10 30.18
C LEU A 32 -8.38 -5.99 30.66
N PHE A 33 -8.11 -6.93 31.57
CA PHE A 33 -9.12 -7.79 32.19
C PHE A 33 -9.84 -7.14 33.38
N GLU A 34 -9.43 -5.97 33.86
CA GLU A 34 -10.20 -5.16 34.80
C GLU A 34 -11.31 -4.35 34.11
N GLN A 35 -11.14 -3.98 32.83
CA GLN A 35 -12.13 -3.18 32.08
C GLN A 35 -13.50 -3.85 31.95
N ASP A 36 -14.58 -3.07 31.93
CA ASP A 36 -15.92 -3.62 31.73
C ASP A 36 -16.12 -4.25 30.34
N LEU A 37 -16.95 -5.30 30.26
CA LEU A 37 -17.26 -5.99 29.01
C LEU A 37 -17.81 -5.03 27.95
N ASP A 38 -18.70 -4.13 28.35
CA ASP A 38 -19.31 -3.15 27.47
C ASP A 38 -18.29 -2.14 26.93
N VAL A 39 -17.31 -1.76 27.75
CA VAL A 39 -16.20 -0.89 27.36
C VAL A 39 -15.30 -1.59 26.34
N ILE A 40 -14.95 -2.86 26.58
CA ILE A 40 -14.15 -3.65 25.64
C ILE A 40 -14.88 -3.77 24.30
N GLN A 41 -16.16 -4.12 24.30
CA GLN A 41 -16.94 -4.28 23.06
C GLN A 41 -17.13 -2.96 22.29
N SER A 42 -17.50 -1.89 22.99
CA SER A 42 -17.71 -0.58 22.37
C SER A 42 -16.42 -0.04 21.77
N THR A 43 -15.32 -0.12 22.52
CA THR A 43 -13.99 0.30 22.05
C THR A 43 -13.53 -0.53 20.85
N THR A 44 -13.74 -1.86 20.88
CA THR A 44 -13.40 -2.74 19.75
C THR A 44 -14.17 -2.35 18.48
N ARG A 45 -15.47 -2.07 18.60
CA ARG A 45 -16.30 -1.64 17.47
C ARG A 45 -15.86 -0.28 16.92
N ASP A 46 -15.59 0.67 17.80
CA ASP A 46 -15.18 2.02 17.42
C ASP A 46 -13.81 2.02 16.75
N LEU A 47 -12.86 1.25 17.28
CA LEU A 47 -11.55 1.04 16.68
C LEU A 47 -11.68 0.42 15.29
N PHE A 48 -12.48 -0.62 15.12
CA PHE A 48 -12.73 -1.25 13.83
C PHE A 48 -13.28 -0.24 12.79
N ASN A 49 -14.25 0.58 13.19
CA ASN A 49 -14.82 1.60 12.31
C ASN A 49 -13.79 2.66 11.90
N LYS A 50 -12.92 3.08 12.82
CA LYS A 50 -11.83 4.03 12.53
C LYS A 50 -10.81 3.44 11.55
N ILE A 51 -10.40 2.19 11.75
CA ILE A 51 -9.46 1.50 10.84
C ILE A 51 -10.09 1.30 9.46
N LYS A 52 -11.36 0.87 9.41
CA LYS A 52 -12.11 0.69 8.15
C LYS A 52 -12.17 1.98 7.34
N PHE A 53 -12.34 3.12 7.99
CA PHE A 53 -12.36 4.42 7.33
C PHE A 53 -11.00 4.72 6.67
N ILE A 54 -9.90 4.57 7.40
CA ILE A 54 -8.54 4.77 6.87
C ILE A 54 -8.26 3.85 5.68
N VAL A 55 -8.63 2.56 5.78
CA VAL A 55 -8.44 1.59 4.70
C VAL A 55 -9.29 1.94 3.47
N ARG A 56 -10.53 2.43 3.66
CA ARG A 56 -11.40 2.87 2.57
C ARG A 56 -10.87 4.13 1.88
N GLU A 57 -10.38 5.11 2.64
CA GLU A 57 -9.79 6.33 2.08
C GLU A 57 -8.53 6.03 1.27
N ALA A 58 -7.65 5.14 1.77
CA ALA A 58 -6.46 4.72 1.04
C ALA A 58 -6.76 4.06 -0.32
N SER A 59 -7.89 3.35 -0.43
CA SER A 59 -8.34 2.72 -1.68
C SER A 59 -9.01 3.70 -2.66
N GLN A 60 -9.37 4.90 -2.21
CA GLN A 60 -10.12 5.87 -3.02
C GLN A 60 -9.23 6.95 -3.64
N MET A 61 -7.90 6.80 -3.54
CA MET A 61 -7.00 7.58 -4.36
C MET A 61 -7.20 7.14 -5.82
N PRO A 62 -7.71 8.00 -6.72
CA PRO A 62 -7.77 7.65 -8.12
C PRO A 62 -6.35 7.42 -8.58
N ASP A 63 -6.11 6.25 -9.16
CA ASP A 63 -4.88 5.97 -9.88
C ASP A 63 -4.67 7.11 -10.89
N PRO A 64 -3.56 7.88 -10.84
CA PRO A 64 -3.32 8.97 -11.78
C PRO A 64 -3.18 8.50 -13.23
N THR A 65 -3.26 7.19 -13.49
CA THR A 65 -3.22 6.61 -14.84
C THR A 65 -4.56 6.57 -15.56
N SER A 66 -5.70 6.89 -14.92
CA SER A 66 -6.97 7.06 -15.65
C SER A 66 -7.05 8.46 -16.27
N SER A 67 -6.24 8.65 -17.31
CA SER A 67 -6.34 9.81 -18.19
C SER A 67 -7.75 9.87 -18.78
N PRO A 68 -8.51 10.97 -18.66
CA PRO A 68 -9.82 11.06 -19.25
C PRO A 68 -9.63 11.07 -20.77
N ARG A 69 -9.95 9.96 -21.44
CA ARG A 69 -10.11 9.97 -22.89
C ARG A 69 -11.29 10.88 -23.20
N ILE A 70 -10.94 12.12 -23.51
CA ILE A 70 -11.83 13.16 -24.03
C ILE A 70 -12.60 12.54 -25.21
N SER A 71 -13.91 12.44 -25.06
CA SER A 71 -14.80 11.96 -26.11
C SER A 71 -14.89 12.96 -27.26
N GLN A 72 -14.40 12.52 -28.43
CA GLN A 72 -14.92 12.79 -29.80
C GLN A 72 -14.77 14.24 -30.33
N PRO A 73 -14.84 14.54 -31.66
CA PRO A 73 -15.42 13.76 -32.77
C PRO A 73 -14.59 13.73 -34.08
N ALA A 74 -14.86 12.75 -34.96
CA ALA A 74 -14.97 12.96 -36.41
C ALA A 74 -15.21 11.62 -37.12
N SER A 75 -16.45 11.46 -37.59
CA SER A 75 -16.72 10.63 -38.76
C SER A 75 -15.99 11.22 -39.97
N SER A 76 -15.08 10.46 -40.57
CA SER A 76 -14.86 10.46 -42.01
C SER A 76 -14.12 9.19 -42.42
N ASN A 77 -14.81 8.36 -43.21
CA ASN A 77 -14.22 7.23 -43.89
C ASN A 77 -13.21 7.74 -44.93
N TYR A 78 -11.95 7.35 -44.81
CA TYR A 78 -11.05 7.29 -45.96
C TYR A 78 -10.26 5.99 -45.90
N ALA A 79 -10.51 5.14 -46.88
CA ALA A 79 -9.73 3.94 -47.16
C ALA A 79 -8.30 4.34 -47.54
N SER A 80 -7.30 3.68 -46.97
CA SER A 80 -5.98 3.61 -47.58
C SER A 80 -5.30 2.29 -47.20
N VAL A 81 -5.02 1.57 -48.29
CA VAL A 81 -4.32 0.31 -48.45
C VAL A 81 -2.82 0.56 -48.40
N ALA A 82 -2.09 -0.33 -47.72
CA ALA A 82 -0.80 -0.93 -48.08
C ALA A 82 0.06 -1.16 -46.83
N GLU A 83 0.72 -2.30 -46.84
CA GLU A 83 1.32 -3.01 -45.73
C GLU A 83 2.52 -2.31 -45.06
N GLU A 84 2.61 -2.59 -43.77
CA GLU A 84 3.78 -2.90 -42.94
C GLU A 84 5.15 -2.92 -43.65
N ASP A 85 5.92 -1.87 -43.42
CA ASP A 85 7.37 -1.96 -43.25
C ASP A 85 7.75 -0.98 -42.13
N SER A 86 7.74 -1.48 -40.89
CA SER A 86 8.24 -0.72 -39.74
C SER A 86 9.32 -1.51 -39.02
N ASP A 87 10.46 -1.66 -39.70
CA ASP A 87 11.72 -2.04 -39.07
C ASP A 87 12.30 -0.81 -38.34
N THR A 88 11.74 -0.50 -37.17
CA THR A 88 12.42 0.41 -36.22
C THR A 88 12.71 -0.34 -34.94
N SER A 89 13.79 -1.12 -34.99
CA SER A 89 14.47 -1.65 -33.82
C SER A 89 14.79 -0.50 -32.86
N SER A 90 14.00 -0.38 -31.81
CA SER A 90 14.24 0.58 -30.74
C SER A 90 15.33 0.02 -29.83
N GLU A 91 16.59 0.23 -30.20
CA GLU A 91 17.70 -0.05 -29.29
C GLU A 91 17.56 0.89 -28.08
N SER A 92 17.16 0.32 -26.94
CA SER A 92 17.06 1.04 -25.67
C SER A 92 18.42 1.64 -25.32
N ARG A 93 18.52 2.97 -25.43
CA ARG A 93 19.73 3.75 -25.16
C ARG A 93 20.35 3.34 -23.82
N ARG A 94 21.44 2.57 -23.88
CA ARG A 94 22.19 2.13 -22.69
C ARG A 94 22.89 3.33 -22.07
N MET A 95 22.57 3.63 -20.82
CA MET A 95 23.27 4.64 -20.03
C MET A 95 24.72 4.18 -19.80
N ARG A 96 25.70 5.06 -20.11
CA ARG A 96 27.10 4.81 -19.74
C ARG A 96 27.28 5.17 -18.27
N LEU A 97 27.55 4.15 -17.44
CA LEU A 97 27.99 4.34 -16.06
C LEU A 97 29.41 4.92 -16.06
N GLY A 98 29.64 5.94 -15.22
CA GLY A 98 30.96 6.50 -14.98
C GLY A 98 31.90 5.49 -14.29
N PRO A 99 33.22 5.77 -14.26
CA PRO A 99 34.22 4.85 -13.72
C PRO A 99 33.97 4.54 -12.24
N SER A 100 34.10 3.26 -11.90
CA SER A 100 33.97 2.75 -10.52
C SER A 100 35.03 3.37 -9.60
N GLY A 101 34.60 3.88 -8.43
CA GLY A 101 35.41 4.66 -7.48
C GLY A 101 36.52 3.91 -6.74
N ALA A 102 37.01 2.78 -7.27
CA ALA A 102 38.07 1.98 -6.67
C ALA A 102 39.45 2.66 -6.68
N SER A 103 39.65 3.74 -7.45
CA SER A 103 40.92 4.48 -7.53
C SER A 103 41.28 5.30 -6.28
N MET A 104 40.34 5.54 -5.36
CA MET A 104 40.63 6.36 -4.16
C MET A 104 41.44 5.64 -3.08
N LEU A 105 41.61 4.31 -3.17
CA LEU A 105 42.26 3.54 -2.11
C LEU A 105 43.79 3.50 -2.22
N GLU A 106 44.38 3.95 -3.33
CA GLU A 106 45.83 3.83 -3.55
C GLU A 106 46.66 4.92 -2.86
N ILE A 107 46.03 6.03 -2.44
CA ILE A 107 46.74 7.20 -1.90
C ILE A 107 47.26 6.96 -0.47
N ARG A 108 46.87 5.86 0.18
CA ARG A 108 47.34 5.50 1.54
C ARG A 108 48.34 4.34 1.59
N ALA A 109 48.58 3.65 0.47
CA ALA A 109 49.49 2.49 0.44
C ALA A 109 50.97 2.87 0.19
N LYS A 110 51.25 4.16 -0.05
CA LYS A 110 52.59 4.66 -0.34
C LYS A 110 53.00 5.70 0.70
N SER A 111 53.16 5.24 1.94
CA SER A 111 53.90 5.94 3.00
C SER A 111 55.05 5.08 3.47
#